data_AF-D5XCD6-F1
#
_entry.id   AF-D5XCD6-F1
#
_cell.length_a   1.000
_cell.length_b   1.000
_cell.length_c   1.000
_cell.angle_alpha   90.00
_cell.angle_beta   90.00
_cell.angle_gamma   90.00
#
_symmetry.space_group_name_H-M   'P 1'
#
loop_
_entity.id
_entity.type
_entity.pdbx_description
1 polymer ?
#
loop_
_entity_poly.entity_id
_entity_poly.type
_entity_poly.pdbx_seq_one_letter_code
_entity_poly.pdbx_strand_id
1 'polypeptide(L)'
;MSILLSHLLVNFCLTFLVAFLLLYPFHIRDYDPKRHLELWLWIRAFFKNKSGAVSGIIMFSAIGIFEAIIMGTQNIPFGVITVLIWISFVGGVFRYPYYLKHKKPEKYKGFWKTIGEWLSESPSNEGKKR
;
A
#
# COMPACT_ATOMS: atom_id res chain seq x y z
N MET A 1 15.40 17.47 21.41
CA MET A 1 14.21 16.59 21.28
C MET A 1 14.68 15.17 21.58
N SER A 2 14.13 14.47 22.58
CA SER A 2 14.68 13.17 22.99
C SER A 2 14.54 12.14 21.87
N ILE A 3 15.53 11.25 21.72
CA ILE A 3 15.55 10.16 20.72
C ILE A 3 14.23 9.35 20.79
N LEU A 4 13.71 9.15 22.01
CA LEU A 4 12.43 8.51 22.27
C LEU A 4 11.25 9.24 21.61
N LEU A 5 11.23 10.58 21.64
CA LEU A 5 10.16 11.38 21.06
C LEU A 5 10.16 11.31 19.54
N SER A 6 11.34 11.33 18.90
CA SER A 6 11.44 11.14 17.44
C SER A 6 10.91 9.76 17.01
N HIS A 7 11.21 8.70 17.76
CA HIS A 7 10.73 7.36 17.44
C HIS A 7 9.21 7.20 17.63
N LEU A 8 8.66 7.76 18.71
CA LEU A 8 7.21 7.76 18.92
C LEU A 8 6.50 8.53 17.81
N LEU A 9 7.07 9.65 17.38
CA LEU A 9 6.51 10.45 16.29
C LEU A 9 6.53 9.69 14.96
N VAL A 10 7.63 9.03 14.61
CA VAL A 10 7.74 8.25 13.37
C VAL A 10 6.80 7.05 13.39
N ASN A 11 6.76 6.29 14.48
CA ASN A 11 5.84 5.17 14.62
C ASN A 11 4.37 5.62 14.60
N PHE A 12 4.03 6.74 15.23
CA PHE A 12 2.69 7.33 15.17
C PHE A 12 2.33 7.72 13.74
N CYS A 13 3.19 8.44 13.03
CA CYS A 13 2.98 8.83 11.63
C CYS A 13 2.82 7.61 10.71
N LEU A 14 3.65 6.58 10.89
CA LEU A 14 3.58 5.34 10.12
C LEU A 14 2.28 4.56 10.39
N THR A 15 1.91 4.41 11.66
CA THR A 15 0.70 3.70 12.06
C THR A 15 -0.55 4.45 11.57
N PHE A 16 -0.55 5.78 11.68
CA PHE A 16 -1.64 6.63 11.21
C PHE A 16 -1.79 6.57 9.68
N LEU A 17 -0.68 6.60 8.94
CA LEU A 17 -0.69 6.49 7.49
C LEU A 17 -1.15 5.09 7.02
N VAL A 18 -0.69 4.02 7.68
CA VAL A 18 -1.12 2.65 7.39
C VAL A 18 -2.61 2.47 7.71
N ALA A 19 -3.10 3.01 8.83
CA ALA A 19 -4.52 2.99 9.17
C ALA A 19 -5.36 3.74 8.12
N PHE A 20 -4.95 4.93 7.70
CA PHE A 20 -5.63 5.70 6.64
C PHE A 20 -5.68 4.96 5.30
N LEU A 21 -4.60 4.28 4.94
CA LEU A 21 -4.47 3.55 3.67
C LEU A 21 -5.16 2.18 3.71
N LEU A 22 -5.26 1.53 4.87
CA LEU A 22 -6.09 0.35 5.08
C LEU A 22 -7.59 0.68 5.10
N LEU A 23 -7.96 1.91 5.47
CA LEU A 23 -9.33 2.42 5.37
C LEU A 23 -9.73 2.80 3.93
N TYR A 24 -8.77 3.07 3.05
CA TYR A 24 -8.99 3.36 1.62
C TYR A 24 -9.83 2.29 0.88
N PRO A 25 -9.59 0.97 1.04
CA PRO A 25 -10.47 -0.06 0.47
C PRO A 25 -11.86 -0.14 1.12
N PHE A 26 -12.06 0.33 2.36
CA PHE A 26 -13.39 0.38 2.99
C PHE A 26 -14.23 1.55 2.45
N HIS A 27 -13.62 2.68 2.06
CA HIS A 27 -14.33 3.79 1.41
C HIS A 27 -14.91 3.44 0.03
N ILE A 28 -14.31 2.51 -0.71
CA ILE A 28 -14.88 2.05 -2.00
C ILE A 28 -16.20 1.27 -1.78
N ARG A 29 -16.47 0.84 -0.55
CA ARG A 29 -17.74 0.24 -0.12
C ARG A 29 -18.63 1.17 0.70
N ASP A 30 -18.19 2.39 1.00
CA ASP A 30 -18.99 3.34 1.77
C ASP A 30 -20.16 3.87 0.94
N TYR A 31 -21.36 3.73 1.50
CA TYR A 31 -22.62 4.15 0.89
C TYR A 31 -22.80 5.68 0.83
N ASP A 32 -21.94 6.48 1.47
CA ASP A 32 -21.97 7.95 1.41
C ASP A 32 -20.57 8.61 1.37
N PRO A 33 -19.95 8.71 0.18
CA PRO A 33 -18.59 9.23 -0.02
C PRO A 33 -18.44 10.75 0.21
N LYS A 34 -19.52 11.48 0.51
CA LYS A 34 -19.49 12.96 0.56
C LYS A 34 -18.76 13.52 1.77
N ARG A 35 -18.74 12.81 2.90
CA ARG A 35 -18.23 13.35 4.18
C ARG A 35 -16.71 13.53 4.22
N HIS A 36 -15.96 12.78 3.40
CA HIS A 36 -14.49 12.76 3.40
C HIS A 36 -13.89 13.03 2.02
N LEU A 37 -14.71 13.48 1.06
CA LEU A 37 -14.37 13.63 -0.36
C LEU A 37 -13.06 14.41 -0.58
N GLU A 38 -12.85 15.51 0.15
CA GLU A 38 -11.69 16.38 -0.01
C GLU A 38 -10.37 15.69 0.36
N LEU A 39 -10.36 14.96 1.48
CA LEU A 39 -9.18 14.24 1.94
C LEU A 39 -8.83 13.10 0.98
N TRP A 40 -9.83 12.45 0.39
CA TRP A 40 -9.59 11.41 -0.62
C TRP A 40 -9.15 11.95 -1.97
N LEU A 41 -9.67 13.11 -2.40
CA LEU A 41 -9.18 13.82 -3.59
C LEU A 41 -7.71 14.19 -3.42
N TRP A 42 -7.31 14.59 -2.22
CA TRP A 42 -5.93 14.90 -1.90
C TRP A 42 -5.03 13.66 -1.96
N ILE A 43 -5.45 12.53 -1.39
CA ILE A 43 -4.73 11.25 -1.47
C ILE A 43 -4.60 10.77 -2.92
N ARG A 44 -5.68 10.86 -3.70
CA ARG A 44 -5.66 10.50 -5.12
C ARG A 44 -4.74 11.42 -5.93
N ALA A 45 -4.73 12.72 -5.63
CA ALA A 45 -3.82 13.67 -6.28
C ALA A 45 -2.36 13.39 -5.91
N PHE A 46 -2.08 13.06 -4.65
CA PHE A 46 -0.73 12.79 -4.16
C PHE A 46 -0.15 11.51 -4.76
N PHE A 47 -0.91 10.41 -4.73
CA PHE A 47 -0.43 9.10 -5.21
C PHE A 47 -0.71 8.85 -6.70
N LYS A 48 -1.46 9.73 -7.36
CA LYS A 48 -1.96 9.65 -8.75
C LYS A 48 -2.90 8.49 -9.03
N ASN A 49 -2.55 7.29 -8.57
CA ASN A 49 -3.33 6.08 -8.75
C ASN A 49 -3.21 5.10 -7.56
N LYS A 50 -4.08 4.08 -7.53
CA LYS A 50 -4.07 3.04 -6.48
C LYS A 50 -2.74 2.28 -6.39
N SER A 51 -2.08 2.03 -7.52
CA SER A 51 -0.77 1.39 -7.53
C SER A 51 0.32 2.27 -6.89
N GLY A 52 0.21 3.59 -7.03
CA GLY A 52 1.07 4.58 -6.39
C GLY A 52 0.82 4.62 -4.89
N ALA A 53 -0.44 4.54 -4.45
CA ALA A 53 -0.78 4.45 -3.03
C ALA A 53 -0.19 3.19 -2.39
N VAL A 54 -0.33 2.04 -3.05
CA VAL A 54 0.28 0.77 -2.59
C VAL A 54 1.80 0.83 -2.56
N SER A 55 2.42 1.42 -3.58
CA SER A 55 3.88 1.65 -3.58
C SER A 55 4.31 2.54 -2.41
N GLY A 56 3.52 3.57 -2.11
CA GLY A 56 3.67 4.41 -0.92
C GLY A 56 3.64 3.60 0.37
N ILE A 57 2.61 2.76 0.56
CA ILE A 57 2.50 1.88 1.74
C ILE A 57 3.75 1.00 1.88
N ILE A 58 4.22 0.41 0.79
CA ILE A 58 5.40 -0.46 0.80
C ILE A 58 6.64 0.33 1.23
N MET A 59 6.84 1.55 0.71
CA MET A 59 7.97 2.38 1.11
C MET A 59 7.89 2.86 2.55
N PHE A 60 6.72 3.29 3.02
CA PHE A 60 6.55 3.73 4.41
C PHE A 60 6.72 2.56 5.39
N SER A 61 6.12 1.40 5.12
CA SER A 61 6.34 0.21 5.94
C SER A 61 7.81 -0.24 5.95
N ALA A 62 8.51 -0.13 4.82
CA ALA A 62 9.95 -0.40 4.76
C ALA A 62 10.75 0.53 5.69
N ILE A 63 10.43 1.83 5.74
CA ILE A 63 11.07 2.77 6.67
C ILE A 63 10.80 2.37 8.13
N GLY A 64 9.56 2.01 8.46
CA GLY A 64 9.22 1.53 9.81
C GLY A 64 9.99 0.27 10.21
N ILE A 65 10.09 -0.70 9.31
CA ILE A 65 10.86 -1.93 9.53
C ILE A 65 12.34 -1.62 9.72
N PHE A 66 12.90 -0.73 8.89
CA PHE A 66 14.30 -0.30 9.01
C PHE A 66 14.60 0.26 10.40
N GLU A 67 13.77 1.20 10.86
CA GLU A 67 13.93 1.82 12.17
C GLU A 67 13.79 0.80 13.30
N ALA A 68 12.77 -0.05 13.26
CA ALA A 68 12.55 -1.08 14.29
C ALA A 68 13.75 -2.04 14.39
N ILE A 69 14.31 -2.47 13.26
CA ILE A 69 15.46 -3.37 13.22
C ILE A 69 16.72 -2.68 13.73
N ILE A 70 16.99 -1.44 13.34
CA ILE A 70 18.16 -0.70 13.84
C ILE A 70 18.06 -0.44 15.34
N MET A 71 16.86 -0.14 15.85
CA MET A 71 16.65 0.03 17.29
C MET A 71 16.93 -1.25 18.07
N GLY A 72 16.50 -2.41 17.55
CA GLY A 72 16.70 -3.69 18.24
C GLY A 72 18.11 -4.27 18.10
N THR A 73 18.78 -4.04 16.97
CA THR A 73 20.04 -4.73 16.61
C THR A 73 21.26 -3.82 16.58
N GLN A 74 21.07 -2.50 16.55
CA GLN A 74 22.12 -1.49 16.31
C GLN A 74 22.96 -1.74 15.04
N ASN A 75 22.44 -2.53 14.11
CA ASN A 75 23.16 -2.97 12.91
C ASN A 75 22.48 -2.43 11.65
N ILE A 76 23.03 -1.35 11.09
CA ILE A 76 22.51 -0.69 9.88
C ILE A 76 22.47 -1.65 8.67
N PRO A 77 23.55 -2.39 8.33
CA PRO A 77 23.51 -3.37 7.24
C PRO A 77 22.37 -4.38 7.37
N PHE A 78 22.12 -4.87 8.58
CA PHE A 78 21.03 -5.83 8.83
C PHE A 78 19.64 -5.20 8.60
N GLY A 79 19.45 -3.93 9.00
CA GLY A 79 18.26 -3.15 8.66
C GLY A 79 18.04 -3.02 7.15
N VAL A 80 19.09 -2.66 6.40
CA VAL A 80 19.01 -2.53 4.93
C VAL A 80 18.63 -3.86 4.27
N ILE A 81 19.27 -4.96 4.65
CA ILE A 81 18.97 -6.29 4.10
C ILE A 81 17.51 -6.66 4.37
N THR A 82 17.02 -6.43 5.59
CA THR A 82 15.64 -6.73 5.97
C THR A 82 14.64 -5.94 5.14
N VAL A 83 14.92 -4.65 4.90
CA VAL A 83 14.09 -3.81 4.02
C VAL A 83 14.08 -4.32 2.59
N LEU A 84 15.22 -4.70 2.04
CA LEU A 84 15.30 -5.23 0.68
C LEU A 84 14.47 -6.52 0.55
N ILE A 85 14.57 -7.43 1.52
CA ILE A 85 13.75 -8.65 1.57
C ILE A 85 12.26 -8.30 1.63
N TRP A 86 11.87 -7.34 2.49
CA TRP A 86 10.49 -6.88 2.62
C TRP A 86 9.94 -6.33 1.30
N ILE A 87 10.65 -5.38 0.67
CA ILE A 87 10.23 -4.77 -0.60
C ILE A 87 10.13 -5.82 -1.69
N SER A 88 11.10 -6.73 -1.80
CA SER A 88 11.07 -7.82 -2.78
C SER A 88 9.89 -8.76 -2.57
N PHE A 89 9.62 -9.17 -1.32
CA PHE A 89 8.52 -10.07 -1.01
C PHE A 89 7.16 -9.41 -1.25
N VAL A 90 6.92 -8.26 -0.61
CA VAL A 90 5.63 -7.56 -0.69
C VAL A 90 5.40 -7.01 -2.10
N GLY A 91 6.41 -6.40 -2.72
CA GLY A 91 6.34 -5.96 -4.11
C GLY A 91 6.09 -7.12 -5.07
N GLY A 92 6.65 -8.30 -4.80
CA GLY A 92 6.36 -9.53 -5.54
C GLY A 92 4.90 -9.96 -5.40
N VAL A 93 4.38 -10.00 -4.17
CA VAL A 93 2.97 -10.36 -3.88
C VAL A 93 1.99 -9.41 -4.56
N PHE A 94 2.23 -8.10 -4.53
CA PHE A 94 1.34 -7.12 -5.18
C PHE A 94 1.46 -7.13 -6.72
N ARG A 95 2.57 -7.60 -7.28
CA ARG A 95 2.72 -7.82 -8.74
C ARG A 95 2.16 -9.18 -9.19
N TYR A 96 1.97 -10.12 -8.28
CA TYR A 96 1.50 -11.46 -8.59
C TYR A 96 0.12 -11.52 -9.28
N PRO A 97 -0.90 -10.72 -8.90
CA PRO A 97 -2.17 -10.63 -9.64
C PRO A 97 -1.98 -10.27 -11.12
N TYR A 98 -1.07 -9.34 -11.44
CA TYR A 98 -0.77 -8.95 -12.82
C TYR A 98 -0.12 -10.11 -13.59
N TYR A 99 0.82 -10.81 -12.95
CA TYR A 99 1.42 -12.00 -13.52
C TYR A 99 0.37 -13.07 -13.82
N LEU A 100 -0.53 -13.36 -12.87
CA LEU A 100 -1.62 -14.32 -13.07
C LEU A 100 -2.55 -13.91 -14.21
N LYS A 101 -2.96 -12.63 -14.25
CA LYS A 101 -3.85 -12.10 -15.29
C LYS A 101 -3.31 -12.30 -16.71
N HIS A 102 -2.00 -12.15 -16.92
CA HIS A 102 -1.39 -12.22 -18.26
C HIS A 102 -0.77 -13.58 -18.61
N LYS A 103 -0.19 -14.29 -17.65
CA LYS A 103 0.54 -15.55 -17.92
C LYS A 103 -0.24 -16.81 -17.56
N LYS A 104 -1.17 -16.74 -16.60
CA LYS A 104 -1.95 -17.89 -16.08
C LYS A 104 -3.38 -17.49 -15.74
N PRO A 105 -4.18 -17.04 -16.74
CA PRO A 105 -5.53 -16.54 -16.50
C PRO A 105 -6.45 -17.59 -15.85
N GLU A 106 -6.19 -18.89 -16.05
CA GLU A 106 -6.91 -19.97 -15.39
C GLU A 106 -6.79 -19.95 -13.86
N LYS A 107 -5.68 -19.41 -13.33
CA LYS A 107 -5.42 -19.23 -11.89
C LYS A 107 -5.82 -17.84 -11.37
N TYR A 108 -6.17 -16.91 -12.26
CA TYR A 108 -6.64 -15.58 -11.90
C TYR A 108 -8.12 -15.62 -11.46
N LYS A 109 -8.37 -16.16 -10.26
CA LYS A 109 -9.72 -16.33 -9.67
C LYS A 109 -9.73 -16.00 -8.18
N GLY A 110 -10.92 -15.76 -7.63
CA GLY A 110 -11.13 -15.50 -6.20
C GLY A 110 -10.30 -14.32 -5.68
N PHE A 111 -9.56 -14.56 -4.60
CA PHE A 111 -8.74 -13.55 -3.91
C PHE A 111 -7.79 -12.80 -4.85
N TRP A 112 -7.07 -13.49 -5.72
CA TRP A 112 -6.12 -12.86 -6.65
C TRP A 112 -6.80 -11.99 -7.70
N LYS A 113 -8.01 -12.38 -8.12
CA LYS A 113 -8.83 -11.60 -9.04
C LYS A 113 -9.33 -10.32 -8.35
N THR A 114 -9.83 -10.43 -7.11
CA THR A 114 -10.28 -9.29 -6.32
C THR A 114 -9.17 -8.27 -6.10
N ILE A 115 -7.96 -8.73 -5.73
CA ILE A 115 -6.81 -7.83 -5.56
C ILE A 115 -6.37 -7.21 -6.89
N GLY A 116 -6.26 -8.02 -7.95
CA GLY A 116 -5.83 -7.54 -9.26
C GLY A 116 -6.78 -6.51 -9.86
N GLU A 117 -8.10 -6.73 -9.74
CA GLU A 117 -9.13 -5.78 -10.17
C GLU A 117 -9.13 -4.52 -9.32
N TRP A 118 -8.91 -4.66 -8.01
CA TRP A 118 -8.79 -3.50 -7.12
C TRP A 118 -7.57 -2.63 -7.45
N LEU A 119 -6.41 -3.25 -7.75
CA LEU A 119 -5.16 -2.58 -8.11
C LEU A 119 -5.20 -1.95 -9.51
N SER A 120 -5.87 -2.58 -10.46
CA SER A 120 -6.01 -2.02 -11.80
C SER A 120 -6.94 -0.81 -11.76
N GLU A 121 -6.40 0.38 -12.05
CA GLU A 121 -7.22 1.51 -12.46
C GLU A 121 -7.78 1.27 -13.86
N SER A 122 -8.78 0.43 -13.92
CA SER A 122 -9.82 0.57 -14.91
C SER A 122 -11.03 -0.16 -14.36
N PRO A 123 -12.16 0.53 -14.10
CA PRO A 123 -13.42 -0.18 -14.18
C PRO A 123 -13.44 -0.75 -15.59
N SER A 124 -13.25 -2.06 -15.70
CA SER A 124 -13.37 -2.75 -16.98
C SER A 124 -14.76 -2.41 -17.53
N ASN A 125 -14.82 -1.59 -18.58
CA ASN A 125 -16.00 -1.46 -19.43
C ASN A 125 -17.34 -1.16 -18.73
N GLU A 126 -17.46 -0.09 -17.93
CA GLU A 126 -18.77 0.56 -17.71
C GLU A 126 -18.97 1.72 -18.70
N GLY A 127 -18.74 1.44 -19.97
CA GLY A 127 -18.84 2.45 -21.03
C GLY A 127 -18.56 1.96 -22.43
N LYS A 128 -18.97 0.74 -22.81
CA LYS A 128 -19.32 0.49 -24.21
C LYS A 128 -20.81 0.76 -24.38
N LYS A 129 -21.13 1.72 -25.26
CA LYS A 129 -22.46 2.16 -25.77
C LYS A 129 -23.09 3.35 -25.04
N ARG A 130 -22.83 4.57 -25.51
CA ARG A 130 -23.64 5.29 -26.51
C ARG A 130 -22.87 6.49 -27.03
#